data_AF-A0A7V9JD74-F1
#
_entry.id   AF-A0A7V9JD74-F1
#
_cell.length_a   1.000
_cell.length_b   1.000
_cell.length_c   1.000
_cell.angle_alpha   90.00
_cell.angle_beta   90.00
_cell.angle_gamma   90.00
#
_symmetry.space_group_name_H-M   'P 1'
#
loop_
_entity.id
_entity.type
_entity.pdbx_description
1 polymer ?
#
loop_
_entity_poly.entity_id
_entity_poly.type
_entity_poly.pdbx_seq_one_letter_code
_entity_poly.pdbx_strand_id
1 'polypeptide(L)'
;MFEYPETIVLVGVPVAVLTTLIVETLKQGGLGARWAPLAAVLTATLLIGLAELAVVFSWLEPVSRVVAGGLVIGLASSGSYSWARSLGKDDS
;
A
#
# COMPACT_ATOMS: atom_id res chain seq x y z
N MET A 1 -22.29 -8.32 -18.46
CA MET A 1 -22.41 -7.85 -17.06
C MET A 1 -21.00 -7.62 -16.56
N PHE A 2 -20.45 -6.43 -16.84
CA PHE A 2 -19.09 -6.02 -16.43
C PHE A 2 -19.24 -4.98 -15.33
N GLU A 3 -19.55 -5.43 -14.12
CA GLU A 3 -19.52 -4.61 -12.89
C GLU A 3 -18.14 -4.72 -12.18
N TYR A 4 -17.08 -5.05 -12.92
CA TYR A 4 -15.74 -5.30 -12.39
C TYR A 4 -14.74 -4.13 -12.37
N PRO A 5 -14.89 -3.01 -13.12
CA PRO A 5 -13.82 -2.00 -13.15
C PRO A 5 -13.68 -1.27 -11.82
N GLU A 6 -14.78 -1.01 -11.12
CA GLU A 6 -14.73 -0.37 -9.79
C GLU A 6 -14.05 -1.26 -8.76
N THR A 7 -14.35 -2.57 -8.72
CA THR A 7 -13.70 -3.49 -7.77
C THR A 7 -12.20 -3.62 -8.03
N ILE A 8 -11.79 -3.70 -9.31
CA ILE A 8 -10.38 -3.76 -9.69
C ILE A 8 -9.65 -2.47 -9.30
N VAL A 9 -10.27 -1.30 -9.48
CA VAL A 9 -9.67 -0.02 -9.10
C VAL A 9 -9.63 0.15 -7.58
N LEU A 10 -10.72 -0.19 -6.89
CA LEU A 10 -10.86 -0.05 -5.43
C LEU A 10 -9.91 -0.96 -4.65
N VAL A 11 -9.58 -2.14 -5.17
CA VAL A 11 -8.67 -3.09 -4.50
C VAL A 11 -7.26 -3.06 -5.11
N GLY A 12 -7.16 -2.96 -6.43
CA GLY A 12 -5.89 -3.01 -7.14
C GLY A 12 -5.00 -1.80 -6.87
N VAL A 13 -5.57 -0.59 -6.77
CA VAL A 13 -4.78 0.62 -6.51
C VAL A 13 -4.16 0.59 -5.10
N PRO A 14 -4.90 0.32 -4.01
CA PRO A 14 -4.29 0.19 -2.68
C PRO A 14 -3.25 -0.92 -2.60
N VAL A 15 -3.52 -2.10 -3.19
CA VAL A 15 -2.58 -3.23 -3.18
C VAL A 15 -1.28 -2.86 -3.90
N ALA A 16 -1.37 -2.19 -5.06
CA ALA A 16 -0.19 -1.75 -5.79
C ALA A 16 0.64 -0.74 -4.98
N VAL A 17 -0.01 0.27 -4.40
CA VAL A 17 0.67 1.29 -3.58
C VAL A 17 1.36 0.66 -2.36
N LEU A 18 0.65 -0.20 -1.62
CA LEU A 18 1.20 -0.89 -0.45
C LEU A 18 2.36 -1.81 -0.82
N THR A 19 2.23 -2.53 -1.94
CA THR A 19 3.30 -3.40 -2.45
C THR A 19 4.56 -2.59 -2.74
N THR A 20 4.44 -1.47 -3.48
CA THR A 20 5.59 -0.61 -3.77
C THR A 20 6.22 -0.07 -2.50
N LEU A 21 5.43 0.33 -1.51
CA LEU A 21 5.94 0.87 -0.25
C LEU A 21 6.71 -0.16 0.57
N ILE A 22 6.18 -1.37 0.67
CA ILE A 22 6.83 -2.49 1.36
C ILE A 22 8.13 -2.86 0.62
N VAL A 23 8.12 -2.92 -0.71
CA VAL A 23 9.33 -3.23 -1.48
C VAL A 23 10.39 -2.13 -1.33
N GLU A 24 9.99 -0.86 -1.32
CA GLU A 24 10.92 0.26 -1.18
C GLU A 24 11.53 0.33 0.22
N THR A 25 10.74 0.09 1.27
CA THR A 25 11.24 -0.04 2.64
C THR A 25 12.18 -1.23 2.80
N LEU A 26 11.89 -2.37 2.16
CA LEU A 26 12.79 -3.52 2.14
C LEU A 26 14.10 -3.19 1.41
N LYS A 27 14.05 -2.45 0.29
CA LYS A 27 15.24 -1.97 -0.42
C LYS A 27 16.10 -1.05 0.46
N GLN A 28 15.48 -0.13 1.21
CA GLN A 28 16.18 0.71 2.18
C GLN A 28 16.85 -0.11 3.30
N GLY A 29 16.24 -1.23 3.70
CA GLY A 29 16.80 -2.18 4.66
C GLY A 29 17.92 -3.10 4.12
N GLY A 30 18.35 -2.92 2.86
CA GLY A 30 19.42 -3.71 2.24
C GLY A 30 18.96 -4.83 1.32
N LEU A 31 17.67 -4.89 0.94
CA LEU A 31 17.21 -5.81 -0.09
C LEU A 31 17.90 -5.48 -1.42
N GLY A 32 18.76 -6.39 -1.89
CA GLY A 32 19.44 -6.22 -3.17
C GLY A 32 18.45 -6.05 -4.32
N ALA A 33 18.69 -5.11 -5.22
CA ALA A 33 17.78 -4.76 -6.32
C ALA A 33 17.35 -5.96 -7.18
N ARG A 34 18.20 -7.00 -7.28
CA ARG A 34 17.90 -8.28 -7.96
C ARG A 34 16.70 -9.04 -7.37
N TRP A 35 16.37 -8.81 -6.10
CA TRP A 35 15.27 -9.47 -5.39
C TRP A 35 13.99 -8.61 -5.32
N ALA A 36 14.05 -7.34 -5.72
CA ALA A 36 12.90 -6.44 -5.72
C ALA A 36 11.67 -6.98 -6.48
N PRO A 37 11.78 -7.57 -7.68
CA PRO A 37 10.61 -8.13 -8.37
C PRO A 37 10.01 -9.34 -7.63
N LEU A 38 10.85 -10.20 -7.05
CA LEU A 38 10.39 -11.34 -6.23
C LEU A 38 9.69 -10.87 -4.95
N ALA A 39 10.24 -9.86 -4.28
CA ALA A 39 9.62 -9.24 -3.12
C ALA A 39 8.26 -8.62 -3.46
N ALA A 40 8.15 -7.92 -4.60
CA ALA A 40 6.89 -7.35 -5.05
C ALA A 40 5.81 -8.42 -5.28
N VAL A 41 6.17 -9.53 -5.94
CA VAL A 41 5.24 -10.64 -6.18
C VAL A 41 4.79 -11.28 -4.87
N LEU A 42 5.72 -11.55 -3.95
CA LEU A 42 5.39 -12.14 -2.66
C LEU A 42 4.50 -11.22 -1.82
N THR A 43 4.81 -9.92 -1.77
CA THR A 43 4.03 -8.94 -1.03
C THR A 43 2.64 -8.76 -1.62
N ALA A 44 2.52 -8.65 -2.95
CA ALA A 44 1.22 -8.54 -3.61
C ALA A 44 0.37 -9.79 -3.36
N THR A 45 0.98 -10.98 -3.46
CA THR A 45 0.29 -12.26 -3.18
C THR A 45 -0.18 -12.33 -1.73
N LEU A 46 0.64 -11.87 -0.78
CA LEU A 46 0.28 -11.83 0.64
C LEU A 46 -0.89 -10.88 0.90
N LEU A 47 -0.85 -9.67 0.31
CA LEU A 47 -1.91 -8.66 0.48
C LEU A 47 -3.23 -9.12 -0.14
N ILE A 48 -3.19 -9.74 -1.33
CA ILE A 48 -4.38 -10.32 -1.97
C ILE A 48 -4.92 -11.48 -1.14
N GLY A 49 -4.05 -12.39 -0.68
CA GLY A 49 -4.45 -13.48 0.20
C GLY A 49 -5.09 -12.99 1.49
N LEU A 50 -4.58 -11.89 2.07
CA LEU A 50 -5.16 -11.28 3.25
C LEU A 50 -6.53 -10.62 2.98
N ALA A 51 -6.69 -10.01 1.80
CA ALA A 51 -7.96 -9.44 1.37
C ALA A 51 -9.03 -10.52 1.15
N GLU A 52 -8.68 -11.61 0.47
CA GLU A 52 -9.57 -12.78 0.30
C GLU A 52 -9.93 -13.40 1.66
N LEU A 53 -8.96 -13.50 2.58
CA LEU A 53 -9.21 -14.02 3.92
C LEU A 53 -10.18 -13.13 4.71
N ALA A 54 -10.12 -11.80 4.53
CA ALA A 54 -11.07 -10.87 5.14
C ALA A 54 -12.49 -11.00 4.56
N VAL A 55 -12.62 -11.41 3.30
CA VAL A 55 -13.93 -11.72 2.68
C VAL A 55 -14.50 -13.03 3.24
N VAL A 56 -13.67 -14.05 3.44
CA VAL A 56 -14.08 -15.34 4.03
C VAL A 56 -14.46 -15.18 5.50
N PHE A 57 -13.75 -14.33 6.23
CA PHE A 57 -13.97 -14.05 7.64
C PHE A 57 -14.53 -12.65 7.83
N SER A 58 -15.85 -12.50 7.64
CA SER A 58 -16.58 -11.21 7.68
C SER A 58 -16.39 -10.37 8.96
N TRP A 59 -16.00 -10.98 10.09
CA TRP A 59 -15.61 -10.23 11.30
C TRP A 59 -14.30 -9.41 11.16
N LEU A 60 -13.46 -9.69 10.15
CA LEU A 60 -12.23 -8.95 9.85
C LEU A 60 -12.46 -7.73 8.95
N GLU A 61 -13.63 -7.62 8.33
CA GLU A 61 -13.98 -6.51 7.45
C GLU A 61 -13.75 -5.12 8.10
N PRO A 62 -14.23 -4.82 9.32
CA PRO A 62 -13.96 -3.52 9.96
C PRO A 62 -12.48 -3.29 10.26
N VAL A 63 -11.74 -4.35 10.63
CA VAL A 63 -10.31 -4.27 10.92
C VAL A 63 -9.53 -3.92 9.65
N SER A 64 -9.86 -4.57 8.53
CA SER A 64 -9.24 -4.30 7.23
C SER A 64 -9.45 -2.85 6.77
N ARG A 65 -10.65 -2.29 6.99
CA ARG A 65 -10.96 -0.88 6.68
C ARG A 65 -10.19 0.09 7.55
N VAL A 66 -10.06 -0.19 8.85
CA VAL A 66 -9.28 0.65 9.77
C VAL A 66 -7.80 0.61 9.41
N VAL A 67 -7.25 -0.56 9.09
CA VAL A 67 -5.85 -0.72 8.68
C VAL A 67 -5.59 -0.01 7.35
N ALA A 68 -6.42 -0.23 6.33
CA ALA A 68 -6.29 0.42 5.03
C ALA A 68 -6.46 1.94 5.14
N GLY A 69 -7.46 2.42 5.88
CA GLY A 69 -7.70 3.84 6.13
C GLY A 69 -6.55 4.49 6.90
N GLY A 70 -6.04 3.82 7.94
CA GLY A 70 -4.88 4.27 8.71
C GLY A 70 -3.60 4.34 7.87
N LEU A 71 -3.38 3.37 6.98
CA LEU A 71 -2.26 3.40 6.04
C LEU A 71 -2.38 4.56 5.05
N VAL A 72 -3.56 4.78 4.46
CA VAL A 72 -3.79 5.90 3.53
C VAL A 72 -3.58 7.24 4.24
N ILE A 73 -4.11 7.42 5.45
CA ILE A 73 -3.94 8.65 6.25
C ILE A 73 -2.47 8.82 6.68
N GLY A 74 -1.79 7.75 7.08
CA GLY A 74 -0.37 7.76 7.43
C GLY A 74 0.51 8.14 6.25
N LEU A 75 0.18 7.66 5.04
CA LEU A 75 0.89 8.02 3.81
C LEU A 75 0.59 9.43 3.36
N ALA A 76 -0.67 9.86 3.41
CA ALA A 76 -1.07 11.22 3.11
C ALA A 76 -0.39 12.23 4.05
N SER A 77 -0.34 11.94 5.35
CA SER A 77 0.35 12.79 6.33
C SER A 77 1.87 12.79 6.10
N SER A 78 2.50 11.65 5.82
CA SER A 78 3.94 11.58 5.51
C SER A 78 4.31 12.40 4.25
N GLY A 79 3.51 12.30 3.18
CA GLY A 79 3.68 13.12 1.98
C GLY A 79 3.49 14.61 2.25
N SER A 80 2.52 14.97 3.11
CA SER A 80 2.27 16.35 3.53
C SER A 80 3.46 16.95 4.29
N TYR A 81 4.11 16.19 5.19
CA TYR A 81 5.32 16.63 5.87
C TYR A 81 6.51 16.79 4.92
N SER A 82 6.66 15.87 3.96
CA SER A 82 7.68 15.96 2.90
C SER A 82 7.49 17.22 2.06
N TRP A 83 6.26 17.53 1.67
CA TRP A 83 5.91 18.71 0.86
C TRP A 83 6.07 20.03 1.64
N ALA A 84 5.63 20.07 2.91
CA ALA A 84 5.81 21.24 3.76
C ALA A 84 7.30 21.56 4.00
N ARG A 85 8.16 20.53 4.12
CA ARG A 85 9.61 20.71 4.26
C ARG A 85 10.27 21.20 2.96
N SER A 86 9.76 20.82 1.78
CA SER A 86 10.31 21.31 0.51
C SER A 86 9.98 22.78 0.28
N LEU A 87 8.76 23.22 0.61
CA LEU A 87 8.35 24.62 0.52
C LEU A 87 9.17 25.54 1.43
N GLY A 88 9.49 25.10 2.65
CA GLY A 88 10.33 25.87 3.56
C GLY A 88 11.81 25.95 3.18
N LYS A 89 12.25 25.22 2.14
CA LYS A 89 13.64 25.20 1.68
C LYS A 89 13.88 26.09 0.45
N ASP A 90 12.83 26.51 -0.23
CA ASP A 90 12.89 27.41 -1.39
C ASP A 90 12.97 28.91 -0.99
N ASP A 91 12.74 29.23 0.29
CA ASP A 91 12.81 30.60 0.85
C ASP A 91 14.14 30.92 1.57
N SER A 92 15.22 30.16 1.36
CA SER A 92 16.56 30.37 1.97
C SER A 92 17.68 30.48 0.94
#